data_AF-A0AAN9TFL0-F1
#
_entry.id   AF-A0AAN9TFL0-F1
#
_cell.length_a   1.000
_cell.length_b   1.000
_cell.length_c   1.000
_cell.angle_alpha   90.00
_cell.angle_beta   90.00
_cell.angle_gamma   90.00
#
_symmetry.space_group_name_H-M   'P 1'
#
loop_
_entity.id
_entity.type
_entity.pdbx_description
1 polymer ?
#
loop_
_entity_poly.entity_id
_entity_poly.type
_entity_poly.pdbx_seq_one_letter_code
_entity_poly.pdbx_strand_id
1 'polypeptide(L)'
;MTDPIIELYKMLKDNVSLIFVPCGATQKTKDKNGKWNFTCQHGSDECKGNLIQTCALYVFRNEPEKQVDVVTTMMKKYPPFDVTQCLANISKTYQKQIMDCMNSAKGNKLMAKNVHLTQKANPPSFPYMTINGKVNVSVFYETLCAPSIRLIHRQLMPTWMQLKDYVNITFVPYGKAVHEKQADGKWKIECQHGETECWGNKIQACGLHNLKDDADRSIRYIACFMTYNNFYPFNTTCFEDITDNDQAKSQNFHKCVNSEEGNELLAAYGDSTYAVQPSITSVPAITYNGIYDYNLNYKANTDLPSVICDLLGAEKPAPCQPTTTGML
;
A
#
# COMPACT_ATOMS: atom_id res chain seq x y z
N MET A 1 -1.79 -16.44 20.90
CA MET A 1 -2.08 -16.03 19.51
C MET A 1 -0.75 -15.68 18.86
N THR A 2 -0.43 -16.34 17.74
CA THR A 2 0.75 -16.05 16.92
C THR A 2 0.61 -14.67 16.28
N ASP A 3 1.73 -13.99 16.06
CA ASP A 3 1.73 -12.63 15.48
C ASP A 3 1.46 -12.74 13.97
N PRO A 4 0.49 -12.02 13.38
CA PRO A 4 0.20 -12.09 11.96
C PRO A 4 1.42 -11.86 11.06
N ILE A 5 2.37 -11.02 11.49
CA ILE A 5 3.62 -10.79 10.74
C ILE A 5 4.52 -12.03 10.78
N ILE A 6 4.57 -12.73 11.91
CA ILE A 6 5.35 -13.98 12.04
C ILE A 6 4.73 -15.07 11.16
N GLU A 7 3.41 -15.20 11.14
CA GLU A 7 2.74 -16.19 10.28
C GLU A 7 2.94 -15.89 8.81
N LEU A 8 2.74 -14.62 8.41
CA LEU A 8 2.97 -14.17 7.04
C LEU A 8 4.42 -14.42 6.61
N TYR A 9 5.39 -14.06 7.46
CA TYR A 9 6.80 -14.31 7.17
C TYR A 9 7.08 -15.81 7.05
N LYS A 10 6.57 -16.65 7.96
CA LYS A 10 6.75 -18.11 7.86
C LYS A 10 6.20 -18.69 6.56
N MET A 11 5.07 -18.18 6.07
CA MET A 11 4.46 -18.61 4.80
C MET A 11 5.26 -18.15 3.58
N LEU A 12 5.93 -16.99 3.67
CA LEU A 12 6.52 -16.32 2.51
C LEU A 12 8.04 -16.20 2.55
N LYS A 13 8.72 -16.76 3.56
CA LYS A 13 10.15 -16.52 3.83
C LYS A 13 11.08 -16.83 2.66
N ASP A 14 10.71 -17.78 1.79
CA ASP A 14 11.51 -18.15 0.62
C ASP A 14 11.32 -17.17 -0.56
N ASN A 15 10.28 -16.33 -0.52
CA ASN A 15 9.90 -15.39 -1.58
C ASN A 15 9.94 -13.92 -1.14
N VAL A 16 10.15 -13.63 0.14
CA VAL A 16 10.07 -12.28 0.71
C VAL A 16 11.30 -11.97 1.56
N SER A 17 11.91 -10.82 1.29
CA SER A 17 12.91 -10.19 2.16
C SER A 17 12.26 -9.04 2.93
N LEU A 18 12.22 -9.12 4.25
CA LEU A 18 11.73 -8.05 5.11
C LEU A 18 12.88 -7.14 5.56
N ILE A 19 12.69 -5.82 5.42
CA ILE A 19 13.63 -4.81 5.91
C ILE A 19 12.92 -3.97 6.96
N PHE A 20 13.41 -4.04 8.19
CA PHE A 20 12.89 -3.24 9.30
C PHE A 20 13.71 -1.95 9.45
N VAL A 21 13.02 -0.81 9.61
CA VAL A 21 13.64 0.50 9.89
C VAL A 21 13.04 1.06 11.19
N PRO A 22 13.52 0.60 12.37
CA PRO A 22 13.01 1.07 13.66
C PRO A 22 13.41 2.53 13.88
N CYS A 23 12.41 3.40 13.82
CA CYS A 23 12.58 4.85 13.94
C CYS A 23 11.24 5.55 14.24
N GLY A 24 10.18 5.24 13.48
CA GLY A 24 8.95 6.02 13.56
C GLY A 24 9.22 7.51 13.27
N ALA A 25 8.53 8.39 13.99
CA ALA A 25 8.70 9.84 13.86
C ALA A 25 9.90 10.41 14.67
N THR A 26 10.90 9.58 14.99
CA THR A 26 12.09 10.03 15.73
C THR A 26 12.81 11.16 14.99
N GLN A 27 13.11 12.23 15.71
CA GLN A 27 13.94 13.34 15.23
C GLN A 27 15.39 13.18 15.71
N LYS A 28 16.34 13.76 14.98
CA LYS A 28 17.75 13.78 15.38
C LYS A 28 18.34 15.19 15.34
N THR A 29 19.22 15.48 16.28
CA THR A 29 20.07 16.67 16.31
C THR A 29 21.51 16.26 16.55
N LYS A 30 22.48 17.11 16.20
CA LYS A 30 23.90 16.83 16.39
C LYS A 30 24.46 17.74 17.48
N ASP A 31 25.17 17.18 18.45
CA ASP A 31 25.84 17.98 19.46
C ASP A 31 27.16 18.61 18.94
N LYS A 32 27.79 19.43 19.78
CA LYS A 32 29.05 20.13 19.46
C LYS A 32 30.20 19.18 19.14
N ASN A 33 30.14 17.94 19.60
CA ASN A 33 31.15 16.90 19.39
C ASN A 33 30.80 15.98 18.22
N GLY A 34 29.71 16.27 17.50
CA GLY A 34 29.28 15.51 16.34
C GLY A 34 28.51 14.23 16.66
N LYS A 35 28.12 13.99 17.91
CA LYS A 35 27.28 12.86 18.32
C LYS A 35 25.80 13.18 18.08
N TRP A 36 25.04 12.20 17.60
CA TRP A 36 23.60 12.36 17.39
C TRP A 36 22.83 12.21 18.69
N ASN A 37 21.88 13.11 18.92
CA ASN A 37 20.86 13.01 19.97
C ASN A 37 19.50 12.75 19.29
N PHE A 38 18.64 11.99 19.95
CA PHE A 38 17.37 11.54 19.40
C PHE A 38 16.20 11.98 20.28
N THR A 39 15.11 12.43 19.65
CA THR A 39 13.86 12.78 20.31
C THR A 39 12.74 11.93 19.72
N CYS A 40 12.06 11.16 20.56
CA CYS A 40 10.98 10.24 20.17
C CYS A 40 9.64 10.71 20.73
N GLN A 41 8.53 10.32 20.09
CA GLN A 41 7.18 10.80 20.44
C GLN A 41 6.71 10.32 21.81
N HIS A 42 7.16 9.14 22.24
CA HIS A 42 6.81 8.49 23.50
C HIS A 42 8.00 8.48 24.48
N GLY A 43 8.91 9.45 24.37
CA GLY A 43 9.99 9.67 25.32
C GLY A 43 11.20 8.75 25.15
N SER A 44 12.05 8.69 26.19
CA SER A 44 13.36 8.04 26.14
C SER A 44 13.30 6.52 25.95
N ASP A 45 12.24 5.88 26.43
CA ASP A 45 12.07 4.43 26.29
C ASP A 45 11.83 4.02 24.84
N GLU A 46 11.04 4.78 24.08
CA GLU A 46 10.89 4.56 22.63
C GLU A 46 12.24 4.69 21.92
N CYS A 47 12.99 5.75 22.22
CA CYS A 47 14.33 5.95 21.64
C CYS A 47 15.28 4.80 21.98
N LYS A 48 15.25 4.32 23.23
CA LYS A 48 16.02 3.15 23.65
C LYS A 48 15.58 1.90 22.90
N GLY A 49 14.28 1.65 22.78
CA GLY A 49 13.69 0.55 22.00
C GLY A 49 14.13 0.55 20.54
N ASN A 50 14.04 1.71 19.87
CA ASN A 50 14.49 1.91 18.50
C ASN A 50 15.99 1.61 18.34
N LEU A 51 16.83 2.04 19.29
CA LEU A 51 18.27 1.77 19.28
C LEU A 51 18.58 0.27 19.47
N ILE A 52 17.86 -0.41 20.38
CA ILE A 52 18.00 -1.85 20.60
C ILE A 52 17.65 -2.62 19.32
N GLN A 53 16.49 -2.35 18.73
CA GLN A 53 16.06 -3.00 17.48
C GLN A 53 17.07 -2.72 16.35
N THR A 54 17.54 -1.47 16.22
CA THR A 54 18.56 -1.10 15.23
C THR A 54 19.84 -1.93 15.38
N CYS A 55 20.34 -2.08 16.61
CA CYS A 55 21.54 -2.86 16.88
C CYS A 55 21.31 -4.37 16.71
N ALA A 56 20.15 -4.89 17.11
CA ALA A 56 19.79 -6.29 16.90
C ALA A 56 19.74 -6.64 15.40
N LEU A 57 19.10 -5.79 14.58
CA LEU A 57 19.07 -5.97 13.13
C LEU A 57 20.47 -5.96 12.51
N TYR A 58 21.36 -5.10 13.00
CA TYR A 58 22.77 -5.08 12.57
C TYR A 58 23.55 -6.35 12.95
N VAL A 59 23.35 -6.83 14.17
CA VAL A 59 23.98 -8.07 14.68
C VAL A 59 23.49 -9.28 13.88
N PHE A 60 22.18 -9.38 13.62
CA PHE A 60 21.54 -10.46 12.86
C PHE A 60 21.44 -10.20 11.35
N ARG A 61 22.29 -9.34 10.77
CA ARG A 61 22.22 -8.95 9.35
C ARG A 61 22.28 -10.10 8.33
N ASN A 62 22.75 -11.27 8.75
CA ASN A 62 22.83 -12.49 7.93
C ASN A 62 21.84 -13.58 8.40
N GLU A 63 20.94 -13.25 9.32
CA GLU A 63 20.04 -14.19 9.99
C GLU A 63 18.60 -13.60 10.02
N PRO A 64 17.89 -13.58 8.87
CA PRO A 64 16.62 -12.86 8.72
C PRO A 64 15.52 -13.39 9.65
N GLU A 65 15.49 -14.71 9.93
CA GLU A 65 14.56 -15.29 10.91
C GLU A 65 14.75 -14.67 12.30
N LYS A 66 16.00 -14.48 12.74
CA LYS A 66 16.32 -13.83 14.03
C LYS A 66 15.97 -12.34 14.04
N GLN A 67 16.05 -11.66 12.90
CA GLN A 67 15.60 -10.27 12.76
C GLN A 67 14.08 -10.14 12.96
N VAL A 68 13.30 -11.02 12.33
CA VAL A 68 11.84 -11.05 12.51
C VAL A 68 11.48 -11.41 13.95
N ASP A 69 12.12 -12.43 14.52
CA ASP A 69 11.86 -12.87 15.90
C ASP A 69 12.15 -11.77 16.92
N VAL A 70 13.30 -11.07 16.81
CA VAL A 70 13.67 -10.03 17.78
C VAL A 70 12.75 -8.82 17.69
N VAL A 71 12.40 -8.36 16.48
CA VAL A 71 11.51 -7.22 16.28
C VAL A 71 10.12 -7.55 16.81
N THR A 72 9.53 -8.66 16.39
CA THR A 72 8.18 -9.05 16.80
C THR A 72 8.08 -9.33 18.30
N THR A 73 9.10 -9.94 18.91
CA THR A 73 9.16 -10.13 20.37
C THR A 73 9.21 -8.79 21.10
N MET A 74 10.00 -7.84 20.62
CA MET A 74 10.09 -6.52 21.22
C MET A 74 8.80 -5.71 21.08
N MET A 75 8.11 -5.80 19.93
CA MET A 75 6.85 -5.10 19.70
C MET A 75 5.69 -5.62 20.56
N LYS A 76 5.77 -6.87 21.06
CA LYS A 76 4.79 -7.45 21.99
C LYS A 76 4.92 -6.97 23.44
N LYS A 77 6.04 -6.34 23.82
CA LYS A 77 6.29 -5.88 25.18
C LYS A 77 6.03 -4.37 25.27
N TYR A 78 5.17 -3.96 26.20
CA TYR A 78 4.99 -2.56 26.53
C TYR A 78 6.19 -2.06 27.37
N PRO A 79 6.64 -0.81 27.21
CA PRO A 79 7.73 -0.25 28.02
C PRO A 79 7.49 -0.40 29.54
N PRO A 80 8.56 -0.50 30.35
CA PRO A 80 9.95 -0.21 29.98
C PRO A 80 10.64 -1.32 29.18
N PHE A 81 11.39 -0.93 28.14
CA PHE A 81 12.18 -1.86 27.33
C PHE A 81 13.45 -2.30 28.08
N ASP A 82 13.38 -3.48 28.69
CA ASP A 82 14.53 -4.18 29.23
C ASP A 82 15.11 -5.15 28.18
N VAL A 83 16.32 -4.83 27.70
CA VAL A 83 17.07 -5.62 26.74
C VAL A 83 17.25 -7.06 27.22
N THR A 84 17.47 -7.26 28.51
CA THR A 84 17.71 -8.59 29.08
C THR A 84 16.43 -9.43 29.06
N GLN A 85 15.27 -8.83 29.28
CA GLN A 85 13.99 -9.51 29.17
C GLN A 85 13.54 -9.73 27.71
N CYS A 86 13.79 -8.76 26.83
CA CYS A 86 13.43 -8.85 25.42
C CYS A 86 14.30 -9.85 24.65
N LEU A 87 15.55 -10.04 25.08
CA LEU A 87 16.52 -10.93 24.44
C LEU A 87 16.79 -12.21 25.27
N ALA A 88 15.96 -12.53 26.27
CA ALA A 88 16.17 -13.68 27.16
C ALA A 88 16.30 -15.01 26.40
N ASN A 89 15.62 -15.13 25.25
CA ASN A 89 15.67 -16.30 24.38
C ASN A 89 16.85 -16.29 23.40
N ILE A 90 17.72 -15.27 23.46
CA ILE A 90 18.90 -15.12 22.62
C ILE A 90 20.14 -15.40 23.47
N SER A 91 21.16 -16.04 22.88
CA SER A 91 22.42 -16.35 23.57
C SER A 91 23.06 -15.11 24.20
N LYS A 92 23.72 -15.31 25.36
CA LYS A 92 24.45 -14.24 26.07
C LYS A 92 25.47 -13.52 25.18
N THR A 93 26.05 -14.22 24.20
CA THR A 93 26.97 -13.66 23.21
C THR A 93 26.29 -12.59 22.35
N TYR A 94 25.11 -12.87 21.82
CA TYR A 94 24.37 -11.89 21.03
C TYR A 94 23.85 -10.73 21.89
N GLN A 95 23.37 -11.02 23.12
CA GLN A 95 22.98 -9.96 24.06
C GLN A 95 24.13 -8.97 24.29
N LYS A 96 25.35 -9.49 24.51
CA LYS A 96 26.55 -8.66 24.65
C LYS A 96 26.83 -7.85 23.38
N GLN A 97 26.79 -8.45 22.21
CA GLN A 97 27.04 -7.75 20.94
C GLN A 97 26.03 -6.62 20.69
N ILE A 98 24.76 -6.83 21.04
CA ILE A 98 23.71 -5.81 20.92
C ILE A 98 23.96 -4.66 21.90
N MET A 99 24.27 -4.96 23.16
CA MET A 99 24.60 -3.95 24.17
C MET A 99 25.86 -3.16 23.82
N ASP A 100 26.91 -3.83 23.34
CA ASP A 100 28.14 -3.19 22.86
C ASP A 100 27.84 -2.25 21.69
N CYS A 101 26.96 -2.66 20.75
CA CYS A 101 26.49 -1.80 19.68
C CYS A 101 25.75 -0.57 20.20
N MET A 102 24.79 -0.74 21.12
CA MET A 102 23.98 0.36 21.67
C MET A 102 24.84 1.42 22.35
N ASN A 103 25.87 0.99 23.06
CA ASN A 103 26.77 1.87 23.81
C ASN A 103 27.91 2.44 22.96
N SER A 104 27.91 2.21 21.65
CA SER A 104 28.99 2.63 20.75
C SER A 104 28.56 3.77 19.81
N ALA A 105 29.57 4.48 19.28
CA ALA A 105 29.36 5.43 18.18
C ALA A 105 28.72 4.77 16.94
N LYS A 106 28.89 3.46 16.77
CA LYS A 106 28.29 2.70 15.68
C LYS A 106 26.78 2.57 15.84
N GLY A 107 26.28 2.21 17.02
CA GLY A 107 24.84 2.20 17.30
C GLY A 107 24.20 3.57 17.08
N ASN A 108 24.85 4.63 17.56
CA ASN A 108 24.44 6.01 17.31
C ASN A 108 24.34 6.35 15.81
N LYS A 109 25.37 5.99 15.03
CA LYS A 109 25.37 6.21 13.57
C LYS A 109 24.30 5.38 12.85
N LEU A 110 24.06 4.14 13.26
CA LEU A 110 23.02 3.28 12.68
C LEU A 110 21.62 3.86 12.93
N MET A 111 21.32 4.29 14.16
CA MET A 111 20.04 4.92 14.47
C MET A 111 19.87 6.25 13.71
N ALA A 112 20.93 7.05 13.60
CA ALA A 112 20.91 8.26 12.77
C ALA A 112 20.71 7.98 11.27
N LYS A 113 21.19 6.83 10.78
CA LYS A 113 20.91 6.35 9.42
C LYS A 113 19.44 5.98 9.27
N ASN A 114 18.83 5.27 10.22
CA ASN A 114 17.39 4.97 10.19
C ASN A 114 16.56 6.25 10.16
N VAL A 115 16.86 7.21 11.04
CA VAL A 115 16.20 8.54 11.02
C VAL A 115 16.37 9.22 9.67
N HIS A 116 17.57 9.17 9.06
CA HIS A 116 17.77 9.73 7.73
C HIS A 116 16.92 9.03 6.66
N LEU A 117 16.90 7.70 6.65
CA LEU A 117 16.11 6.91 5.70
C LEU A 117 14.62 7.22 5.83
N THR A 118 14.11 7.30 7.07
CA THR A 118 12.72 7.64 7.35
C THR A 118 12.38 9.08 6.97
N GLN A 119 13.23 10.06 7.29
CA GLN A 119 13.04 11.44 6.87
C GLN A 119 13.07 11.60 5.34
N LYS A 120 13.96 10.87 4.66
CA LYS A 120 14.07 10.88 3.20
C LYS A 120 12.86 10.20 2.54
N ALA A 121 12.31 9.15 3.17
CA ALA A 121 11.07 8.50 2.76
C ALA A 121 9.82 9.34 3.05
N ASN A 122 9.90 10.33 3.95
CA ASN A 122 8.81 11.23 4.33
C ASN A 122 7.42 10.55 4.46
N PRO A 123 7.31 9.48 5.27
CA PRO A 123 6.06 8.73 5.34
C PRO A 123 4.96 9.61 5.96
N PRO A 124 3.73 9.56 5.42
CA PRO A 124 2.62 10.36 5.93
C PRO A 124 2.11 9.88 7.29
N SER A 125 2.29 8.59 7.60
CA SER A 125 1.93 7.97 8.87
C SER A 125 2.80 6.74 9.14
N PHE A 126 2.75 6.23 10.37
CA PHE A 126 3.41 4.98 10.77
C PHE A 126 2.36 3.97 11.27
N PRO A 127 2.53 2.65 11.01
CA PRO A 127 3.65 2.02 10.30
C PRO A 127 3.65 2.33 8.80
N TYR A 128 4.84 2.38 8.21
CA TYR A 128 5.05 2.63 6.78
C TYR A 128 5.80 1.45 6.16
N MET A 129 5.30 0.96 5.02
CA MET A 129 5.84 -0.20 4.30
C MET A 129 5.90 0.11 2.82
N THR A 130 6.92 -0.42 2.13
CA THR A 130 6.94 -0.51 0.67
C THR A 130 7.19 -1.97 0.28
N ILE A 131 6.63 -2.40 -0.85
CA ILE A 131 6.82 -3.75 -1.38
C ILE A 131 7.57 -3.63 -2.70
N ASN A 132 8.76 -4.21 -2.77
CA ASN A 132 9.65 -4.13 -3.95
C ASN A 132 9.96 -2.68 -4.39
N GLY A 133 10.02 -1.73 -3.44
CA GLY A 133 10.20 -0.32 -3.75
C GLY A 133 9.01 0.36 -4.43
N LYS A 134 7.87 -0.35 -4.55
CA LYS A 134 6.62 0.18 -5.11
C LYS A 134 5.62 0.51 -4.00
N VAL A 135 4.73 1.45 -4.33
CA VAL A 135 3.54 1.74 -3.53
C VAL A 135 2.36 0.95 -4.08
N ASN A 136 1.68 0.18 -3.23
CA ASN A 136 0.43 -0.46 -3.62
C ASN A 136 -0.71 0.54 -3.48
N VAL A 137 -1.42 0.78 -4.56
CA VAL A 137 -2.51 1.75 -4.67
C VAL A 137 -3.78 0.99 -5.01
N SER A 138 -4.75 0.94 -4.09
CA SER A 138 -6.09 0.40 -4.42
C SER A 138 -7.06 1.55 -4.58
N VAL A 139 -7.80 1.56 -5.70
CA VAL A 139 -8.72 2.61 -6.10
C VAL A 139 -10.14 2.07 -6.01
N PHE A 140 -10.94 2.64 -5.12
CA PHE A 140 -12.34 2.30 -4.88
C PHE A 140 -13.22 3.35 -5.54
N TYR A 141 -14.08 2.91 -6.46
CA TYR A 141 -14.85 3.82 -7.31
C TYR A 141 -16.10 3.14 -7.87
N GLU A 142 -16.94 3.92 -8.55
CA GLU A 142 -18.13 3.46 -9.24
C GLU A 142 -18.29 4.16 -10.59
N THR A 143 -18.94 3.49 -11.55
CA THR A 143 -18.93 3.90 -12.96
C THR A 143 -19.72 5.17 -13.27
N LEU A 144 -20.75 5.53 -12.47
CA LEU A 144 -21.55 6.74 -12.69
C LEU A 144 -21.16 7.93 -11.80
N CYS A 145 -20.16 7.78 -10.95
CA CYS A 145 -19.70 8.85 -10.07
C CYS A 145 -18.77 9.83 -10.80
N ALA A 146 -19.23 11.08 -10.97
CA ALA A 146 -18.45 12.11 -11.65
C ALA A 146 -17.08 12.39 -10.97
N PRO A 147 -16.95 12.44 -9.64
CA PRO A 147 -15.63 12.45 -8.97
C PRO A 147 -14.74 11.25 -9.34
N SER A 148 -15.28 10.03 -9.43
CA SER A 148 -14.54 8.82 -9.80
C SER A 148 -13.99 8.91 -11.22
N ILE A 149 -14.83 9.32 -12.17
CA ILE A 149 -14.44 9.60 -13.56
C ILE A 149 -13.29 10.62 -13.61
N ARG A 150 -13.38 11.73 -12.85
CA ARG A 150 -12.32 12.73 -12.79
C ARG A 150 -11.02 12.17 -12.25
N LEU A 151 -11.05 11.41 -11.16
CA LEU A 151 -9.84 10.83 -10.57
C LEU A 151 -9.12 9.94 -11.60
N ILE A 152 -9.86 9.08 -12.29
CA ILE A 152 -9.28 8.13 -13.25
C ILE A 152 -8.59 8.87 -14.40
N HIS A 153 -9.25 9.85 -15.00
CA HIS A 153 -8.68 10.57 -16.13
C HIS A 153 -7.63 11.62 -15.75
N ARG A 154 -7.88 12.40 -14.69
CA ARG A 154 -7.06 13.58 -14.37
C ARG A 154 -5.89 13.24 -13.46
N GLN A 155 -5.99 12.16 -12.69
CA GLN A 155 -4.96 11.79 -11.71
C GLN A 155 -4.33 10.44 -12.06
N LEU A 156 -5.09 9.36 -12.20
CA LEU A 156 -4.53 8.02 -12.36
C LEU A 156 -3.83 7.81 -13.71
N MET A 157 -4.44 8.18 -14.83
CA MET A 157 -3.81 8.03 -16.15
C MET A 157 -2.47 8.80 -16.28
N PRO A 158 -2.40 10.10 -15.94
CA PRO A 158 -1.13 10.84 -15.96
C PRO A 158 -0.10 10.28 -14.98
N THR A 159 -0.53 9.81 -13.81
CA THR A 159 0.33 9.16 -12.81
C THR A 159 0.94 7.89 -13.39
N TRP A 160 0.13 7.04 -14.02
CA TRP A 160 0.60 5.79 -14.59
C TRP A 160 1.65 6.00 -15.68
N MET A 161 1.44 6.98 -16.56
CA MET A 161 2.42 7.35 -17.60
C MET A 161 3.79 7.74 -17.02
N GLN A 162 3.83 8.30 -15.80
CA GLN A 162 5.05 8.79 -15.17
C GLN A 162 5.67 7.78 -14.18
N LEU A 163 4.83 7.00 -13.49
CA LEU A 163 5.21 6.25 -12.29
C LEU A 163 4.87 4.75 -12.34
N LYS A 164 4.46 4.17 -13.49
CA LYS A 164 4.09 2.75 -13.60
C LYS A 164 5.11 1.75 -13.04
N ASP A 165 6.40 2.08 -13.08
CA ASP A 165 7.46 1.22 -12.55
C ASP A 165 7.55 1.26 -11.01
N TYR A 166 6.86 2.20 -10.37
CA TYR A 166 6.92 2.49 -8.94
C TYR A 166 5.58 2.27 -8.22
N VAL A 167 4.55 1.83 -8.93
CA VAL A 167 3.23 1.56 -8.35
C VAL A 167 2.69 0.22 -8.78
N ASN A 168 1.91 -0.41 -7.89
CA ASN A 168 1.00 -1.49 -8.26
C ASN A 168 -0.41 -0.96 -8.04
N ILE A 169 -1.25 -0.98 -9.08
CA ILE A 169 -2.61 -0.46 -9.00
C ILE A 169 -3.61 -1.62 -8.97
N THR A 170 -4.52 -1.58 -8.00
CA THR A 170 -5.69 -2.44 -7.94
C THR A 170 -6.95 -1.59 -8.10
N PHE A 171 -7.81 -1.97 -9.04
CA PHE A 171 -9.08 -1.31 -9.27
C PHE A 171 -10.20 -2.08 -8.57
N VAL A 172 -11.07 -1.36 -7.85
CA VAL A 172 -12.21 -1.90 -7.09
C VAL A 172 -13.49 -1.18 -7.54
N PRO A 173 -14.09 -1.60 -8.68
CA PRO A 173 -15.35 -1.03 -9.19
C PRO A 173 -16.54 -1.59 -8.41
N TYR A 174 -16.94 -0.88 -7.37
CA TYR A 174 -18.04 -1.29 -6.48
C TYR A 174 -18.71 -0.06 -5.86
N GLY A 175 -17.88 0.88 -5.39
CA GLY A 175 -18.32 2.15 -4.85
C GLY A 175 -19.07 2.00 -3.54
N LYS A 176 -20.31 2.49 -3.53
CA LYS A 176 -21.21 2.40 -2.38
C LYS A 176 -22.29 1.34 -2.53
N ALA A 177 -22.10 0.38 -3.42
CA ALA A 177 -23.04 -0.71 -3.57
C ALA A 177 -23.20 -1.52 -2.27
N VAL A 178 -24.31 -2.25 -2.19
CA VAL A 178 -24.58 -3.24 -1.15
C VAL A 178 -24.83 -4.57 -1.83
N HIS A 179 -24.30 -5.65 -1.26
CA HIS A 179 -24.51 -7.00 -1.78
C HIS A 179 -25.03 -7.92 -0.68
N GLU A 180 -25.96 -8.81 -1.04
CA GLU A 180 -26.56 -9.80 -0.14
C GLU A 180 -26.71 -11.13 -0.87
N LYS A 181 -26.36 -12.23 -0.18
CA LYS A 181 -26.54 -13.58 -0.72
C LYS A 181 -27.99 -14.02 -0.55
N GLN A 182 -28.66 -14.29 -1.65
CA GLN A 182 -30.06 -14.71 -1.69
C GLN A 182 -30.20 -16.20 -1.37
N ALA A 183 -31.44 -16.64 -1.09
CA ALA A 183 -31.76 -18.03 -0.74
C ALA A 183 -31.43 -19.04 -1.84
N ASP A 184 -31.41 -18.61 -3.12
CA ASP A 184 -31.00 -19.43 -4.26
C ASP A 184 -29.47 -19.50 -4.46
N GLY A 185 -28.71 -18.86 -3.56
CA GLY A 185 -27.26 -18.81 -3.58
C GLY A 185 -26.66 -17.71 -4.44
N LYS A 186 -27.47 -16.92 -5.16
CA LYS A 186 -26.99 -15.82 -6.02
C LYS A 186 -26.79 -14.53 -5.24
N TRP A 187 -25.97 -13.64 -5.76
CA TRP A 187 -25.74 -12.32 -5.20
C TRP A 187 -26.74 -11.31 -5.75
N LYS A 188 -27.47 -10.65 -4.85
CA LYS A 188 -28.22 -9.43 -5.17
C LYS A 188 -27.32 -8.23 -4.87
N ILE A 189 -27.19 -7.33 -5.83
CA ILE A 189 -26.34 -6.14 -5.74
C ILE A 189 -27.19 -4.90 -6.00
N GLU A 190 -27.14 -3.93 -5.09
CA GLU A 190 -27.85 -2.66 -5.19
C GLU A 190 -26.84 -1.52 -5.19
N CYS A 191 -26.89 -0.65 -6.20
CA CYS A 191 -25.93 0.45 -6.39
C CYS A 191 -26.61 1.82 -6.19
N GLN A 192 -25.83 2.82 -5.78
CA GLN A 192 -26.35 4.15 -5.44
C GLN A 192 -27.04 4.82 -6.64
N HIS A 193 -26.50 4.62 -7.85
CA HIS A 193 -27.05 5.18 -9.08
C HIS A 193 -27.89 4.16 -9.88
N GLY A 194 -28.44 3.14 -9.21
CA GLY A 194 -29.36 2.16 -9.79
C GLY A 194 -28.69 1.05 -10.60
N GLU A 195 -29.51 0.24 -11.29
CA GLU A 195 -29.07 -0.98 -11.99
C GLU A 195 -28.02 -0.71 -13.08
N THR A 196 -28.10 0.46 -13.72
CA THR A 196 -27.10 0.91 -14.70
C THR A 196 -25.70 0.92 -14.11
N GLU A 197 -25.52 1.48 -12.92
CA GLU A 197 -24.22 1.51 -12.26
C GLU A 197 -23.77 0.11 -11.88
N CYS A 198 -24.67 -0.72 -11.37
CA CYS A 198 -24.33 -2.12 -11.09
C CYS A 198 -23.86 -2.85 -12.35
N TRP A 199 -24.53 -2.62 -13.48
CA TRP A 199 -24.14 -3.18 -14.77
C TRP A 199 -22.78 -2.68 -15.23
N GLY A 200 -22.51 -1.37 -15.11
CA GLY A 200 -21.22 -0.78 -15.43
C GLY A 200 -20.09 -1.33 -14.55
N ASN A 201 -20.30 -1.39 -13.24
CA ASN A 201 -19.36 -1.98 -12.28
C ASN A 201 -19.09 -3.46 -12.64
N LYS A 202 -20.13 -4.24 -13.00
CA LYS A 202 -20.00 -5.65 -13.39
C LYS A 202 -19.15 -5.81 -14.65
N ILE A 203 -19.39 -4.97 -15.67
CA ILE A 203 -18.58 -4.96 -16.89
C ILE A 203 -17.12 -4.72 -16.55
N GLN A 204 -16.81 -3.70 -15.75
CA GLN A 204 -15.43 -3.41 -15.36
C GLN A 204 -14.81 -4.55 -14.53
N ALA A 205 -15.55 -5.15 -13.61
CA ALA A 205 -15.10 -6.28 -12.81
C ALA A 205 -14.67 -7.47 -13.71
N CYS A 206 -15.49 -7.82 -14.69
CA CYS A 206 -15.17 -8.87 -15.65
C CYS A 206 -13.98 -8.51 -16.55
N GLY A 207 -13.89 -7.26 -17.01
CA GLY A 207 -12.76 -6.79 -17.82
C GLY A 207 -11.44 -6.88 -17.04
N LEU A 208 -11.43 -6.42 -15.78
CA LEU A 208 -10.28 -6.52 -14.89
C LEU A 208 -9.91 -7.98 -14.59
N HIS A 209 -10.90 -8.86 -14.38
CA HIS A 209 -10.64 -10.28 -14.19
C HIS A 209 -9.90 -10.91 -15.38
N ASN A 210 -10.32 -10.56 -16.61
CA ASN A 210 -9.70 -11.06 -17.83
C ASN A 210 -8.35 -10.38 -18.16
N LEU A 211 -8.03 -9.23 -17.56
CA LEU A 211 -6.81 -8.46 -17.76
C LEU A 211 -5.86 -8.48 -16.56
N LYS A 212 -6.11 -9.34 -15.55
CA LYS A 212 -5.43 -9.33 -14.24
C LYS A 212 -3.91 -9.38 -14.28
N ASP A 213 -3.32 -9.96 -15.33
CA ASP A 213 -1.87 -10.11 -15.51
C ASP A 213 -1.25 -9.00 -16.39
N ASP A 214 -2.05 -8.03 -16.85
CA ASP A 214 -1.65 -6.93 -17.73
C ASP A 214 -2.16 -5.59 -17.15
N ALA A 215 -1.37 -5.01 -16.25
CA ALA A 215 -1.71 -3.75 -15.58
C ALA A 215 -1.85 -2.58 -16.57
N ASP A 216 -1.04 -2.60 -17.63
CA ASP A 216 -1.03 -1.60 -18.70
C ASP A 216 -2.36 -1.64 -19.49
N ARG A 217 -2.84 -2.84 -19.85
CA ARG A 217 -4.18 -2.99 -20.46
C ARG A 217 -5.28 -2.66 -19.46
N SER A 218 -5.17 -3.09 -18.21
CA SER A 218 -6.18 -2.86 -17.18
C SER A 218 -6.47 -1.38 -16.99
N ILE A 219 -5.45 -0.53 -16.82
CA ILE A 219 -5.69 0.90 -16.64
C ILE A 219 -6.22 1.58 -17.91
N ARG A 220 -5.73 1.20 -19.10
CA ARG A 220 -6.25 1.72 -20.38
C ARG A 220 -7.72 1.34 -20.58
N TYR A 221 -8.09 0.12 -20.22
CA TYR A 221 -9.47 -0.36 -20.24
C TYR A 221 -10.37 0.45 -19.31
N ILE A 222 -9.96 0.62 -18.04
CA ILE A 222 -10.72 1.43 -17.08
C ILE A 222 -10.84 2.88 -17.55
N ALA A 223 -9.76 3.48 -18.04
CA ALA A 223 -9.78 4.85 -18.55
C ALA A 223 -10.67 5.00 -19.80
N CYS A 224 -10.65 4.03 -20.73
CA CYS A 224 -11.57 4.04 -21.87
C CYS A 224 -13.02 3.96 -21.40
N PHE A 225 -13.31 3.04 -20.48
CA PHE A 225 -14.67 2.81 -19.99
C PHE A 225 -15.21 4.03 -19.23
N MET A 226 -14.36 4.69 -18.44
CA MET A 226 -14.73 5.81 -17.57
C MET A 226 -14.77 7.17 -18.29
N THR A 227 -14.99 7.20 -19.60
CA THR A 227 -15.12 8.45 -20.35
C THR A 227 -16.49 9.10 -20.14
N TYR A 228 -16.51 10.43 -20.03
CA TYR A 228 -17.75 11.22 -19.89
C TYR A 228 -18.79 11.01 -21.01
N ASN A 229 -18.35 10.49 -22.16
CA ASN A 229 -19.16 10.29 -23.36
C ASN A 229 -19.45 8.81 -23.65
N ASN A 230 -19.17 7.88 -22.73
CA ASN A 230 -19.71 6.52 -22.87
C ASN A 230 -21.21 6.58 -22.61
N PHE A 231 -21.94 6.83 -23.70
CA PHE A 231 -23.39 6.92 -23.77
C PHE A 231 -23.97 5.67 -23.13
N TYR A 232 -24.79 5.90 -22.12
CA TYR A 232 -25.72 4.88 -21.66
C TYR A 232 -26.53 4.37 -22.87
N PRO A 233 -26.64 3.06 -23.10
CA PRO A 233 -26.16 1.96 -22.26
C PRO A 233 -24.66 1.66 -22.38
N PHE A 234 -24.02 1.30 -21.27
CA PHE A 234 -22.63 0.84 -21.26
C PHE A 234 -22.40 -0.28 -22.30
N ASN A 235 -21.35 -0.14 -23.10
CA ASN A 235 -20.96 -1.13 -24.11
C ASN A 235 -19.64 -1.82 -23.74
N THR A 236 -19.25 -2.79 -24.57
CA THR A 236 -18.07 -3.65 -24.37
C THR A 236 -16.88 -3.27 -25.24
N THR A 237 -17.02 -2.24 -26.08
CA THR A 237 -16.05 -1.84 -27.11
C THR A 237 -14.68 -1.53 -26.51
N CYS A 238 -14.62 -0.87 -25.35
CA CYS A 238 -13.35 -0.61 -24.67
C CYS A 238 -12.56 -1.89 -24.35
N PHE A 239 -13.23 -3.00 -24.02
CA PHE A 239 -12.54 -4.25 -23.76
C PHE A 239 -12.02 -4.87 -25.07
N GLU A 240 -12.87 -4.89 -26.10
CA GLU A 240 -12.55 -5.40 -27.44
C GLU A 240 -11.35 -4.65 -28.04
N ASP A 241 -11.36 -3.31 -28.00
CA ASP A 241 -10.27 -2.48 -28.51
C ASP A 241 -8.95 -2.72 -27.75
N ILE A 242 -8.99 -2.79 -26.42
CA ILE A 242 -7.79 -3.00 -25.59
C ILE A 242 -7.21 -4.41 -25.74
N THR A 243 -8.04 -5.37 -26.15
CA THR A 243 -7.65 -6.75 -26.40
C THR A 243 -7.39 -7.03 -27.87
N ASP A 244 -7.28 -6.00 -28.71
CA ASP A 244 -7.00 -6.11 -30.14
C ASP A 244 -8.03 -7.00 -30.88
N ASN A 245 -9.28 -6.97 -30.42
CA ASN A 245 -10.38 -7.82 -30.87
C ASN A 245 -10.08 -9.34 -30.77
N ASP A 246 -9.29 -9.75 -29.79
CA ASP A 246 -9.02 -11.16 -29.50
C ASP A 246 -10.34 -11.90 -29.18
N GLN A 247 -10.70 -12.83 -30.06
CA GLN A 247 -11.96 -13.56 -29.99
C GLN A 247 -12.09 -14.40 -28.70
N ALA A 248 -11.00 -15.02 -28.23
CA ALA A 248 -11.05 -15.87 -27.03
C ALA A 248 -11.23 -15.01 -25.77
N LYS A 249 -10.52 -13.88 -25.69
CA LYS A 249 -10.69 -12.92 -24.58
C LYS A 249 -12.08 -12.31 -24.57
N SER A 250 -12.59 -11.89 -25.74
CA SER A 250 -13.94 -11.36 -25.90
C SER A 250 -14.99 -12.37 -25.43
N GLN A 251 -14.90 -13.62 -25.84
CA GLN A 251 -15.82 -14.68 -25.40
C GLN A 251 -15.81 -14.88 -23.88
N ASN A 252 -14.63 -14.97 -23.27
CA ASN A 252 -14.51 -15.14 -21.82
C ASN A 252 -15.08 -13.93 -21.05
N PHE A 253 -14.79 -12.72 -21.52
CA PHE A 253 -15.32 -11.49 -20.96
C PHE A 253 -16.84 -11.43 -21.05
N HIS A 254 -17.44 -11.68 -22.21
CA HIS A 254 -18.90 -11.68 -22.36
C HIS A 254 -19.57 -12.79 -21.54
N LYS A 255 -18.94 -13.95 -21.40
CA LYS A 255 -19.43 -15.03 -20.55
C LYS A 255 -19.47 -14.59 -19.08
N CYS A 256 -18.43 -13.93 -18.59
CA CYS A 256 -18.40 -13.38 -17.23
C CYS A 256 -19.51 -12.34 -17.03
N VAL A 257 -19.64 -11.38 -17.95
CA VAL A 257 -20.62 -10.28 -17.86
C VAL A 257 -22.06 -10.81 -17.80
N ASN A 258 -22.36 -11.87 -18.56
CA ASN A 258 -23.70 -12.44 -18.68
C ASN A 258 -23.98 -13.60 -17.70
N SER A 259 -23.09 -13.89 -16.75
CA SER A 259 -23.26 -14.97 -15.78
C SER A 259 -23.19 -14.46 -14.33
N GLU A 260 -23.39 -15.37 -13.38
CA GLU A 260 -23.25 -15.08 -11.94
C GLU A 260 -21.79 -14.76 -11.56
N GLU A 261 -20.82 -15.19 -12.37
CA GLU A 261 -19.39 -14.90 -12.17
C GLU A 261 -19.12 -13.40 -12.00
N GLY A 262 -19.74 -12.55 -12.82
CA GLY A 262 -19.59 -11.11 -12.66
C GLY A 262 -20.19 -10.57 -11.37
N ASN A 263 -21.25 -11.17 -10.84
CA ASN A 263 -21.84 -10.79 -9.55
C ASN A 263 -20.98 -11.28 -8.39
N GLU A 264 -20.38 -12.47 -8.50
CA GLU A 264 -19.40 -13.00 -7.54
C GLU A 264 -18.17 -12.09 -7.46
N LEU A 265 -17.66 -11.61 -8.60
CA LEU A 265 -16.56 -10.64 -8.64
C LEU A 265 -16.94 -9.32 -7.96
N LEU A 266 -18.15 -8.80 -8.20
CA LEU A 266 -18.61 -7.59 -7.54
C LEU A 266 -18.79 -7.76 -6.03
N ALA A 267 -19.33 -8.89 -5.58
CA ALA A 267 -19.43 -9.20 -4.15
C ALA A 267 -18.03 -9.23 -3.51
N ALA A 268 -17.04 -9.86 -4.16
CA ALA A 268 -15.66 -9.87 -3.68
C ALA A 268 -15.01 -8.47 -3.64
N TYR A 269 -15.34 -7.59 -4.60
CA TYR A 269 -14.95 -6.17 -4.52
C TYR A 269 -15.68 -5.41 -3.40
N GLY A 270 -16.92 -5.79 -3.10
CA GLY A 270 -17.66 -5.31 -1.94
C GLY A 270 -17.00 -5.71 -0.63
N ASP A 271 -16.64 -6.99 -0.47
CA ASP A 271 -15.88 -7.50 0.68
C ASP A 271 -14.55 -6.75 0.86
N SER A 272 -13.85 -6.51 -0.26
CA SER A 272 -12.60 -5.72 -0.27
C SER A 272 -12.84 -4.28 0.19
N THR A 273 -13.97 -3.67 -0.18
CA THR A 273 -14.36 -2.32 0.24
C THR A 273 -14.72 -2.28 1.73
N TYR A 274 -15.45 -3.29 2.23
CA TYR A 274 -15.84 -3.39 3.64
C TYR A 274 -14.66 -3.68 4.58
N ALA A 275 -13.63 -4.36 4.08
CA ALA A 275 -12.42 -4.65 4.84
C ALA A 275 -11.53 -3.42 5.09
N VAL A 276 -11.71 -2.32 4.36
CA VAL A 276 -10.88 -1.12 4.50
C VAL A 276 -11.11 -0.45 5.86
N GLN A 277 -10.01 -0.10 6.52
CA GLN A 277 -10.02 0.63 7.78
C GLN A 277 -9.14 1.89 7.71
N PRO A 278 -9.62 3.05 8.21
CA PRO A 278 -11.01 3.32 8.57
C PRO A 278 -11.96 3.18 7.37
N SER A 279 -13.25 2.90 7.63
CA SER A 279 -14.22 2.60 6.59
C SER A 279 -14.37 3.73 5.56
N ILE A 280 -14.52 3.35 4.29
CA ILE A 280 -14.74 4.27 3.17
C ILE A 280 -16.17 4.81 3.25
N THR A 281 -16.32 6.13 3.41
CA THR A 281 -17.62 6.81 3.48
C THR A 281 -18.00 7.55 2.19
N SER A 282 -17.04 7.75 1.28
CA SER A 282 -17.21 8.42 0.00
C SER A 282 -16.28 7.84 -1.06
N VAL A 283 -16.73 7.90 -2.32
CA VAL A 283 -15.92 7.54 -3.48
C VAL A 283 -15.72 8.74 -4.42
N PRO A 284 -14.58 8.81 -5.13
CA PRO A 284 -13.51 7.82 -5.14
C PRO A 284 -12.68 7.84 -3.86
N ALA A 285 -12.18 6.65 -3.50
CA ALA A 285 -11.28 6.46 -2.36
C ALA A 285 -10.00 5.76 -2.84
N ILE A 286 -8.85 6.15 -2.29
CA ILE A 286 -7.57 5.51 -2.56
C ILE A 286 -6.98 5.05 -1.23
N THR A 287 -6.58 3.78 -1.19
CA THR A 287 -5.74 3.24 -0.11
C THR A 287 -4.32 3.07 -0.59
N TYR A 288 -3.37 3.30 0.32
CA TYR A 288 -1.95 3.13 0.08
C TYR A 288 -1.43 2.04 0.99
N ASN A 289 -0.90 0.96 0.40
CA ASN A 289 -0.45 -0.24 1.12
C ASN A 289 -1.51 -0.80 2.08
N GLY A 290 -2.78 -0.77 1.66
CA GLY A 290 -3.93 -1.28 2.41
C GLY A 290 -4.47 -0.31 3.48
N ILE A 291 -3.88 0.87 3.65
CA ILE A 291 -4.31 1.86 4.63
C ILE A 291 -5.09 2.99 3.92
N TYR A 292 -6.29 3.28 4.43
CA TYR A 292 -7.02 4.48 4.04
C TYR A 292 -6.61 5.67 4.92
N ASP A 293 -6.27 6.79 4.31
CA ASP A 293 -6.02 8.04 5.01
C ASP A 293 -6.81 9.16 4.33
N TYR A 294 -7.65 9.85 5.10
CA TYR A 294 -8.54 10.89 4.57
C TYR A 294 -7.77 12.05 3.93
N ASN A 295 -6.66 12.49 4.53
CA ASN A 295 -5.89 13.62 4.03
C ASN A 295 -5.12 13.25 2.76
N LEU A 296 -4.55 12.04 2.72
CA LEU A 296 -3.91 11.53 1.50
C LEU A 296 -4.94 11.37 0.38
N ASN A 297 -6.11 10.81 0.67
CA ASN A 297 -7.18 10.68 -0.31
C ASN A 297 -7.62 12.05 -0.85
N TYR A 298 -7.78 13.05 0.02
CA TYR A 298 -8.11 14.40 -0.40
C TYR A 298 -7.03 15.00 -1.32
N LYS A 299 -5.75 14.93 -0.93
CA LYS A 299 -4.62 15.41 -1.75
C LYS A 299 -4.54 14.68 -3.09
N ALA A 300 -4.76 13.37 -3.10
CA ALA A 300 -4.70 12.53 -4.29
C ALA A 300 -5.75 12.87 -5.36
N ASN A 301 -6.88 13.48 -4.97
CA ASN A 301 -7.88 13.94 -5.93
C ASN A 301 -7.39 15.12 -6.77
N THR A 302 -6.33 15.81 -6.34
CA THR A 302 -5.75 16.97 -7.04
C THR A 302 -4.30 16.77 -7.46
N ASP A 303 -3.53 15.95 -6.74
CA ASP A 303 -2.10 15.72 -6.97
C ASP A 303 -1.67 14.31 -6.52
N LEU A 304 -2.19 13.29 -7.21
CA LEU A 304 -1.83 11.89 -6.97
C LEU A 304 -0.34 11.59 -7.22
N PRO A 305 0.34 12.14 -8.25
CA PRO A 305 1.77 11.92 -8.44
C PRO A 305 2.58 12.34 -7.22
N SER A 306 2.30 13.52 -6.64
CA SER A 306 2.98 13.98 -5.42
C SER A 306 2.76 13.02 -4.25
N VAL A 307 1.53 12.55 -4.03
CA VAL A 307 1.24 11.58 -2.96
C VAL A 307 2.05 10.29 -3.13
N ILE A 308 2.10 9.73 -4.34
CA ILE A 308 2.89 8.53 -4.60
C ILE A 308 4.37 8.81 -4.41
N CYS A 309 4.88 9.93 -4.91
CA CYS A 309 6.27 10.32 -4.72
C CYS A 309 6.64 10.54 -3.25
N ASP A 310 5.72 11.01 -2.41
CA ASP A 310 5.90 11.09 -0.96
C ASP A 310 5.88 9.72 -0.29
N LEU A 311 5.15 8.76 -0.86
CA LEU A 311 5.09 7.38 -0.40
C LEU A 311 6.18 6.49 -1.00
N LEU A 312 6.96 6.96 -1.96
CA LEU A 312 8.17 6.29 -2.42
C LEU A 312 9.29 6.62 -1.45
N GLY A 313 9.99 5.58 -1.01
CA GLY A 313 10.96 5.66 0.08
C GLY A 313 12.16 6.57 -0.20
N ALA A 314 13.24 6.34 0.54
CA ALA A 314 14.41 7.20 0.53
C ALA A 314 14.97 7.49 -0.89
N GLU A 315 14.97 6.55 -1.82
CA GLU A 315 15.47 6.78 -3.18
C GLU A 315 14.32 7.09 -4.14
N LYS A 316 13.93 8.37 -4.18
CA LYS A 316 12.89 8.83 -5.10
C LYS A 316 13.39 8.79 -6.56
N PRO A 317 12.62 8.25 -7.51
CA PRO A 317 13.01 8.22 -8.91
C PRO A 317 13.00 9.61 -9.54
N ALA A 318 13.61 9.76 -10.71
CA ALA A 318 13.72 11.05 -11.40
C ALA A 318 12.39 11.83 -11.53
N PRO A 319 11.24 11.21 -11.86
CA PRO A 319 9.95 11.90 -11.91
C PRO A 319 9.47 12.47 -10.56
N CYS A 320 10.02 11.98 -9.45
CA CYS A 320 9.69 12.40 -8.09
C CYS A 320 10.71 13.37 -7.48
N GLN A 321 11.76 13.72 -8.22
CA GLN A 321 12.71 14.72 -7.78
C GLN A 321 12.14 16.12 -8.01
N PRO A 322 12.39 17.10 -7.11
CA PRO A 322 12.00 18.47 -7.36
C PRO A 322 12.62 18.92 -8.69
N THR A 323 11.82 19.53 -9.56
CA THR A 323 12.37 20.24 -10.71
C THR A 323 13.29 21.33 -10.17
N THR A 324 14.60 21.17 -10.37
CA THR A 324 15.54 22.28 -10.22
C THR A 324 15.25 23.26 -11.34
N THR A 325 14.23 24.10 -11.15
CA THR A 325 14.07 25.30 -11.96
C THR A 325 15.30 26.13 -11.67
N GLY A 326 16.24 26.14 -12.62
CA GLY A 326 17.44 26.94 -12.54
C GLY A 326 17.05 28.38 -12.22
N MET A 327 17.63 28.92 -11.15
CA MET A 327 17.84 30.35 -11.06
C MET A 327 18.72 30.72 -12.26
N LEU A 328 18.12 31.28 -13.31
CA LEU A 328 18.79 32.08 -14.32
C LEU A 328 18.38 33.53 -14.11
#